data_AF-A0A2V7HVW1-F1
#
_entry.id   AF-A0A2V7HVW1-F1
#
_cell.length_a   1.000
_cell.length_b   1.000
_cell.length_c   1.000
_cell.angle_alpha   90.00
_cell.angle_beta   90.00
_cell.angle_gamma   90.00
#
_symmetry.space_group_name_H-M   'P 1'
#
loop_
_entity.id
_entity.type
_entity.pdbx_description
1 polymer ?
#
loop_
_entity_poly.entity_id
_entity_poly.type
_entity_poly.pdbx_seq_one_letter_code
_entity_poly.pdbx_strand_id
1 'polypeptide(L)'
;RESVALIRQAVEGLPPGPLAASLPPLPAWEPAFGMVEGWRGAILHWVMADGDGRLHRVKIVDPSFLNWRPLSYALLKNIVPDFPLCNKSFNQSYSGNDL
;
A
#
# COMPACT_ATOMS: atom_id res chain seq x y z
N ARG A 1 11.04 15.37 -4.61
CA ARG A 1 10.98 16.44 -5.63
C ARG A 1 9.72 16.27 -6.47
N GLU A 2 9.56 15.12 -7.13
CA GLU A 2 8.35 14.81 -7.91
C GLU A 2 7.03 14.91 -7.13
N SER A 3 6.95 14.38 -5.90
CA SER A 3 5.72 14.52 -5.09
C SER A 3 5.29 15.99 -4.90
N VAL A 4 6.25 16.91 -4.74
CA VAL A 4 5.96 18.35 -4.60
C VAL A 4 5.49 18.93 -5.93
N ALA A 5 6.07 18.50 -7.05
CA ALA A 5 5.62 18.92 -8.38
C ALA A 5 4.19 18.45 -8.66
N LEU A 6 3.87 17.18 -8.38
CA LEU A 6 2.52 16.62 -8.52
C LEU A 6 1.51 17.34 -7.63
N ILE A 7 1.86 17.66 -6.38
CA ILE A 7 1.00 18.44 -5.49
C ILE A 7 0.71 19.83 -6.08
N ARG A 8 1.72 20.54 -6.59
CA ARG A 8 1.52 21.85 -7.22
C ARG A 8 0.60 21.74 -8.43
N GLN A 9 0.85 20.77 -9.32
CA GLN A 9 0.00 20.52 -10.49
C GLN A 9 -1.45 20.22 -10.09
N ALA A 10 -1.67 19.39 -9.07
CA ALA A 10 -3.01 19.05 -8.59
C ALA A 10 -3.73 20.26 -7.97
N VAL A 11 -3.03 21.13 -7.25
CA VAL A 11 -3.59 22.35 -6.67
C VAL A 11 -3.93 23.38 -7.75
N GLU A 12 -3.04 23.59 -8.72
CA GLU A 12 -3.26 24.52 -9.84
C GLU A 12 -4.39 24.06 -10.77
N GLY A 13 -4.56 22.75 -10.94
CA GLY A 13 -5.56 22.13 -11.80
C GLY A 13 -6.83 21.66 -11.12
N LEU A 14 -7.08 22.02 -9.85
CA LEU A 14 -8.20 21.47 -9.07
C LEU A 14 -9.56 21.95 -9.61
N PRO A 15 -10.42 21.07 -10.15
CA PRO A 15 -11.74 21.47 -10.61
C PRO A 15 -12.70 21.71 -9.43
N PRO A 16 -13.69 22.61 -9.57
CA PRO A 16 -14.78 22.72 -8.60
C PRO A 16 -15.72 21.50 -8.71
N GLY A 17 -16.39 21.13 -7.61
CA GLY A 17 -17.36 20.04 -7.62
C GLY A 17 -17.60 19.42 -6.24
N PRO A 18 -18.47 18.41 -6.15
CA PRO A 18 -18.70 17.66 -4.92
C PRO A 18 -17.47 16.82 -4.54
N LEU A 19 -17.18 16.72 -3.24
CA LEU A 19 -16.07 15.91 -2.70
C LEU A 19 -16.45 14.45 -2.41
N ALA A 20 -17.72 14.10 -2.59
CA ALA A 20 -18.25 12.78 -2.29
C ALA A 20 -19.30 12.38 -3.33
N ALA A 21 -19.42 11.08 -3.57
CA ALA A 21 -20.44 10.47 -4.41
C ALA A 21 -21.09 9.30 -3.68
N SER A 22 -22.38 9.06 -3.92
CA SER A 22 -23.04 7.85 -3.44
C SER A 22 -22.52 6.64 -4.20
N LEU A 23 -22.20 5.57 -3.50
CA LEU A 23 -21.82 4.30 -4.12
C LEU A 23 -23.06 3.40 -4.28
N PRO A 24 -23.14 2.60 -5.36
CA PRO A 24 -24.15 1.56 -5.46
C PRO A 24 -23.92 0.47 -4.40
N PRO A 25 -24.91 -0.40 -4.12
CA PRO A 25 -24.72 -1.57 -3.28
C PRO A 25 -23.53 -2.42 -3.75
N LEU A 26 -22.77 -2.98 -2.80
CA LEU A 26 -21.64 -3.84 -3.12
C LEU A 26 -22.13 -5.17 -3.70
N PRO A 27 -21.52 -5.68 -4.80
CA PRO A 27 -21.80 -7.03 -5.29
C PRO A 27 -21.46 -8.07 -4.22
N ALA A 28 -22.44 -8.90 -3.86
CA ALA A 28 -22.28 -9.90 -2.82
C ALA A 28 -21.43 -11.07 -3.30
N TRP A 29 -20.48 -11.51 -2.47
CA TRP A 29 -19.61 -12.67 -2.68
C TRP A 29 -18.68 -12.59 -3.91
N GLU A 30 -18.51 -11.39 -4.47
CA GLU A 30 -17.58 -11.16 -5.58
C GLU A 30 -16.22 -10.65 -5.08
N PRO A 31 -15.09 -11.24 -5.53
CA PRO A 31 -13.77 -10.73 -5.18
C PRO A 31 -13.42 -9.49 -6.02
N ALA A 32 -12.94 -8.43 -5.36
CA ALA A 32 -12.41 -7.24 -6.00
C ALA A 32 -10.95 -7.02 -5.60
N PHE A 33 -10.13 -6.60 -6.56
CA PHE A 33 -8.70 -6.33 -6.36
C PHE A 33 -8.39 -4.88 -6.75
N GLY A 34 -7.60 -4.20 -5.93
CA GLY A 34 -7.09 -2.86 -6.21
C GLY A 34 -5.62 -2.77 -5.83
N MET A 35 -4.82 -2.17 -6.70
CA MET A 35 -3.39 -1.98 -6.45
C MET A 35 -3.03 -0.50 -6.63
N VAL A 36 -2.25 0.03 -5.69
CA VAL A 36 -1.72 1.39 -5.73
C VAL A 36 -0.24 1.38 -5.43
N GLU A 37 0.47 2.39 -5.93
CA GLU A 37 1.85 2.64 -5.53
C GLU A 37 1.88 3.48 -4.25
N GLY A 38 2.27 2.86 -3.15
CA GLY A 38 2.62 3.55 -1.92
C GLY A 38 4.08 4.00 -1.95
N TRP A 39 4.45 4.88 -1.03
CA TRP A 39 5.81 5.39 -0.92
C TRP A 39 6.89 4.33 -0.57
N ARG A 40 6.47 3.14 -0.11
CA ARG A 40 7.33 1.96 0.11
C ARG A 40 7.28 0.94 -1.02
N GLY A 41 6.40 1.12 -2.01
CA GLY A 41 6.13 0.17 -3.10
C GLY A 41 4.64 -0.17 -3.25
N ALA A 42 4.35 -1.25 -3.99
CA ALA A 42 2.99 -1.67 -4.31
C ALA A 42 2.19 -2.12 -3.08
N ILE A 43 0.98 -1.59 -2.93
CA ILE A 43 -0.02 -2.02 -1.93
C ILE A 43 -1.18 -2.67 -2.68
N LEU A 44 -1.48 -3.94 -2.38
CA LEU A 44 -2.62 -4.65 -2.92
C LEU A 44 -3.74 -4.75 -1.88
N HIS A 45 -4.97 -4.48 -2.30
CA HIS A 45 -6.18 -4.77 -1.55
C HIS A 45 -6.96 -5.84 -2.30
N TRP A 46 -7.36 -6.87 -1.57
CA TRP A 46 -8.36 -7.84 -2.00
C TRP A 46 -9.53 -7.75 -1.02
N VAL A 47 -10.71 -7.43 -1.53
CA VAL A 47 -11.93 -7.27 -0.74
C VAL A 47 -13.06 -8.10 -1.31
N MET A 48 -13.97 -8.53 -0.44
CA MET A 48 -15.23 -9.20 -0.80
C MET A 48 -16.28 -8.81 0.24
N ALA A 49 -17.48 -8.48 -0.22
CA ALA A 49 -18.63 -8.20 0.65
C ALA A 49 -19.55 -9.42 0.77
N ASP A 50 -20.32 -9.50 1.85
CA ASP A 50 -21.42 -10.46 2.01
C ASP A 50 -22.75 -9.92 1.44
N GLY A 51 -23.83 -10.70 1.59
CA GLY A 51 -25.18 -10.33 1.14
C GLY A 51 -25.80 -9.14 1.88
N ASP A 52 -25.29 -8.79 3.07
CA ASP A 52 -25.75 -7.64 3.86
C ASP A 52 -24.87 -6.39 3.59
N GLY A 53 -23.95 -6.47 2.63
CA GLY A 53 -23.04 -5.39 2.27
C GLY A 53 -21.91 -5.16 3.27
N ARG A 54 -21.65 -6.11 4.18
CA ARG A 54 -20.53 -6.04 5.13
C ARG A 54 -19.29 -6.64 4.49
N LEU A 55 -18.10 -6.18 4.89
CA LEU A 55 -16.84 -6.77 4.44
C LEU A 55 -16.71 -8.19 4.99
N HIS A 56 -16.79 -9.19 4.10
CA HIS A 56 -16.63 -10.60 4.42
C HIS A 56 -15.14 -10.99 4.44
N ARG A 57 -14.38 -10.53 3.43
CA ARG A 57 -12.94 -10.76 3.34
C ARG A 57 -12.24 -9.45 3.03
N VAL A 58 -11.16 -9.20 3.76
CA VAL A 58 -10.18 -8.15 3.45
C VAL A 58 -8.81 -8.78 3.57
N LYS A 59 -8.01 -8.70 2.52
CA LYS A 59 -6.57 -8.98 2.57
C LYS A 59 -5.84 -7.79 1.99
N ILE A 60 -4.94 -7.23 2.78
CA ILE A 60 -4.02 -6.19 2.36
C ILE A 60 -2.64 -6.84 2.23
N VAL A 61 -1.92 -6.51 1.16
CA VAL A 61 -0.50 -6.82 1.02
C VAL A 61 0.23 -5.50 1.01
N ASP A 62 0.88 -5.18 2.14
CA ASP A 62 1.82 -4.06 2.23
C ASP A 62 3.15 -4.45 1.57
N PRO A 63 3.93 -3.49 1.03
CA PRO A 63 5.26 -3.75 0.49
C PRO A 63 6.15 -4.58 1.42
N SER A 64 6.00 -4.40 2.74
CA SER A 64 6.83 -5.09 3.73
C SER A 64 6.66 -6.60 3.72
N PHE A 65 5.46 -7.10 3.37
CA PHE A 65 5.18 -8.53 3.25
C PHE A 65 6.11 -9.23 2.25
N LEU A 66 6.49 -8.53 1.17
CA LEU A 66 7.40 -9.04 0.15
C LEU A 66 8.84 -8.62 0.44
N ASN A 67 9.04 -7.39 0.90
CA ASN A 67 10.35 -6.78 1.05
C ASN A 67 11.14 -7.30 2.25
N TRP A 68 10.51 -7.94 3.24
CA TRP A 68 11.25 -8.48 4.39
C TRP A 68 12.23 -9.60 4.00
N ARG A 69 11.85 -10.42 3.01
CA ARG A 69 12.64 -11.55 2.52
C ARG A 69 13.97 -11.14 1.86
N PRO A 70 14.01 -10.15 0.94
CA PRO A 70 15.26 -9.71 0.33
C PRO A 70 16.24 -8.99 1.28
N LEU A 71 15.82 -8.57 2.48
CA LEU A 71 16.72 -7.92 3.43
C LEU A 71 17.92 -8.82 3.80
N SER A 72 17.70 -10.13 3.98
CA SER A 72 18.77 -11.07 4.30
C SER A 72 19.83 -11.16 3.20
N TYR A 73 19.41 -11.03 1.94
CA TYR A 73 20.31 -10.97 0.79
C TYR A 73 21.07 -9.65 0.72
N ALA A 74 20.42 -8.53 1.06
CA ALA A 74 21.03 -7.21 1.09
C ALA A 74 22.12 -7.08 2.18
N LEU A 75 22.07 -7.94 3.21
CA LEU A 75 23.06 -7.97 4.29
C LEU A 75 24.31 -8.79 3.96
N LEU A 76 24.26 -9.65 2.93
CA LEU A 76 25.40 -10.48 2.56
C LEU A 76 26.62 -9.61 2.25
N LYS A 77 27.78 -10.02 2.78
CA LYS A 77 29.09 -9.35 2.59
C LYS A 77 29.19 -7.95 3.23
N ASN A 78 28.24 -7.53 4.06
CA ASN A 78 28.35 -6.32 4.87
C ASN A 78 28.88 -6.63 6.28
N ILE A 79 29.33 -5.60 7.01
CA ILE A 79 29.72 -5.72 8.41
C ILE A 79 28.49 -5.54 9.33
N VAL A 80 28.58 -6.04 10.57
CA VAL A 80 27.47 -5.95 11.55
C VAL A 80 26.95 -4.50 11.74
N PRO A 81 27.81 -3.46 11.81
CA PRO A 81 27.34 -2.07 11.91
C PRO A 81 26.51 -1.56 10.72
N ASP A 82 26.54 -2.21 9.55
CA ASP A 82 25.75 -1.80 8.38
C ASP A 82 24.31 -2.30 8.45
N PHE A 83 24.01 -3.24 9.34
CA PHE A 83 22.67 -3.82 9.47
C PHE A 83 21.57 -2.74 9.65
N PRO A 84 21.72 -1.73 10.53
CA PRO A 84 20.70 -0.68 10.67
C PRO A 84 20.51 0.13 9.39
N LEU A 85 21.57 0.39 8.61
CA LEU A 85 21.50 1.13 7.35
C LEU A 85 20.74 0.35 6.27
N CYS A 86 21.07 -0.93 6.10
CA CYS A 86 20.35 -1.83 5.20
C CYS A 86 18.88 -1.94 5.60
N ASN A 87 18.61 -2.24 6.87
CA ASN A 87 17.25 -2.38 7.38
C ASN A 87 16.42 -1.11 7.18
N LYS A 88 17.00 0.07 7.48
CA LYS A 88 16.28 1.33 7.34
C LYS A 88 16.07 1.75 5.89
N SER A 89 16.96 1.37 4.97
CA SER A 89 16.81 1.63 3.53
C SER A 89 15.57 0.97 2.93
N PHE A 90 15.22 -0.24 3.41
CA PHE A 90 13.98 -0.90 3.01
C PHE A 90 12.74 -0.31 3.68
N ASN A 91 12.93 0.36 4.82
CA ASN A 91 11.91 1.09 5.56
C ASN A 91 10.64 0.25 5.83
N GLN A 92 10.87 -0.95 6.31
CA GLN A 92 9.85 -1.95 6.54
C GLN A 92 8.87 -1.58 7.65
N SER A 93 7.68 -2.15 7.60
CA SER A 93 6.65 -2.09 8.63
C SER A 93 6.38 -3.50 9.16
N TYR A 94 6.50 -3.69 10.48
CA TYR A 94 6.14 -4.95 11.13
C TYR A 94 4.63 -5.23 10.98
N SER A 95 3.78 -4.25 11.29
CA SER A 95 2.34 -4.40 11.08
C SER A 95 1.99 -4.60 9.61
N GLY A 96 2.75 -4.00 8.68
CA GLY A 96 2.57 -4.23 7.25
C GLY A 96 2.88 -5.67 6.84
N ASN A 97 3.91 -6.28 7.43
CA ASN A 97 4.28 -7.67 7.19
C ASN A 97 3.31 -8.67 7.82
N ASP A 98 2.73 -8.33 8.96
CA ASP A 98 1.85 -9.23 9.72
C ASP A 98 0.39 -9.23 9.23
N LEU A 99 0.00 -8.19 8.45
CA LEU A 99 -1.30 -8.07 7.78
C LEU A 99 -1.50 -9.13 6.68
#